data_AF-A0A2H3IAC8-F1
#
_entry.id   AF-A0A2H3IAC8-F1
#
_cell.length_a   1.000
_cell.length_b   1.000
_cell.length_c   1.000
_cell.angle_alpha   90.00
_cell.angle_beta   90.00
_cell.angle_gamma   90.00
#
_symmetry.space_group_name_H-M   'P 1'
#
loop_
_entity.id
_entity.type
_entity.pdbx_description
1 polymer ?
#
loop_
_entity_poly.entity_id
_entity_poly.type
_entity_poly.pdbx_seq_one_letter_code
_entity_poly.pdbx_strand_id
1 'polypeptide(L)'
;MRMMLAIAASDMHRQGYFSSAAEKESTKRRAQYHYELAVQEFRQYLEEHGSANTGLGKPERVLESGSEMIFSIMFLMITYEWYFGHSVKHFQMHIEGVRCLLKAHPEIFITRKIADTILATGSRPDSGMSFIPSQLLLWILYMEISGHPRGLTGSLYNTLIESGHSALHPDYLHQCARIWGRCLWAEEYPDQQILDDMENHRALELLHHAIIIWNKIWQLALGNTNESSMTPETLYAEIMRIRELYSDMFITAKFTSSLSAHRALYTIYFAVCAFEAQILYHRRIFHFKSLPPNNVQRQAVANILDLLYKQYSVEPKLLQRMPWSIFMVMIETEDPIHRDWAEQRLREVRHLHEGNAHINALVDAFVERQRMCPGEMVDLLEILQKEYRRFDGMGVRVF
;
A
#
# COMPACT_ATOMS: atom_id res chain seq x y z
N MET A 1 -15.42 17.83 -4.04
CA MET A 1 -16.64 16.98 -4.14
C MET A 1 -16.65 16.07 -5.37
N ARG A 2 -16.19 16.50 -6.56
CA ARG A 2 -16.23 15.68 -7.79
C ARG A 2 -15.64 14.27 -7.63
N MET A 3 -14.47 14.14 -7.00
CA MET A 3 -13.87 12.83 -6.73
C MET A 3 -14.74 11.89 -5.89
N MET A 4 -15.44 12.42 -4.88
CA MET A 4 -16.35 11.61 -4.06
C MET A 4 -17.52 11.08 -4.90
N LEU A 5 -18.06 11.91 -5.81
CA LEU A 5 -19.11 11.48 -6.73
C LEU A 5 -18.62 10.45 -7.75
N ALA A 6 -17.40 10.61 -8.26
CA ALA A 6 -16.79 9.64 -9.16
C ALA A 6 -16.61 8.27 -8.49
N ILE A 7 -16.05 8.23 -7.27
CA ILE A 7 -15.88 7.01 -6.48
C ILE A 7 -17.23 6.37 -6.16
N ALA A 8 -18.21 7.17 -5.69
CA ALA A 8 -19.54 6.66 -5.35
C ALA A 8 -20.25 6.05 -6.57
N ALA A 9 -20.23 6.72 -7.72
CA ALA A 9 -20.83 6.21 -8.95
C ALA A 9 -20.15 4.92 -9.43
N SER A 10 -18.81 4.85 -9.38
CA SER A 10 -18.06 3.63 -9.72
C SER A 10 -18.35 2.47 -8.76
N ASP A 11 -18.43 2.74 -7.46
CA ASP A 11 -18.77 1.70 -6.48
C ASP A 11 -20.20 1.20 -6.67
N MET A 12 -21.16 2.10 -6.91
CA MET A 12 -22.54 1.71 -7.18
C MET A 12 -22.66 0.83 -8.43
N HIS A 13 -21.89 1.14 -9.47
CA HIS A 13 -21.80 0.31 -10.67
C HIS A 13 -21.21 -1.08 -10.35
N ARG A 14 -20.10 -1.14 -9.60
CA ARG A 14 -19.42 -2.38 -9.21
C ARG A 14 -20.31 -3.29 -8.35
N GLN A 15 -21.05 -2.73 -7.41
CA GLN A 15 -21.98 -3.48 -6.53
C GLN A 15 -23.23 -3.96 -7.27
N GLY A 16 -23.44 -3.55 -8.52
CA GLY A 16 -24.56 -4.03 -9.33
C GLY A 16 -25.94 -3.53 -8.89
N TYR A 17 -26.01 -2.35 -8.25
CA TYR A 17 -27.29 -1.76 -7.82
C TYR A 17 -28.27 -1.45 -8.96
N PHE A 18 -27.79 -1.48 -10.21
CA PHE A 18 -28.59 -1.21 -11.40
C PHE A 18 -28.91 -2.49 -12.16
N SER A 19 -30.19 -2.70 -12.47
CA SER A 19 -30.67 -3.93 -13.11
C SER A 19 -30.62 -3.87 -14.64
N SER A 20 -30.84 -2.69 -15.23
CA SER A 20 -30.83 -2.53 -16.68
C SER A 20 -29.43 -2.21 -17.24
N ALA A 21 -29.16 -2.66 -18.47
CA ALA A 21 -27.91 -2.34 -19.16
C ALA A 21 -27.73 -0.83 -19.39
N ALA A 22 -28.84 -0.11 -19.64
CA ALA A 22 -28.83 1.33 -19.84
C ALA A 22 -28.43 2.11 -18.57
N GLU A 23 -28.91 1.71 -17.40
CA GLU A 23 -28.55 2.33 -16.11
C GLU A 23 -27.10 2.05 -15.72
N LYS A 24 -26.62 0.82 -15.98
CA LYS A 24 -25.22 0.45 -15.75
C LYS A 24 -24.28 1.34 -16.57
N GLU A 25 -24.57 1.50 -17.85
CA GLU A 25 -23.80 2.35 -18.76
C GLU A 25 -23.89 3.84 -18.38
N SER A 26 -25.09 4.33 -18.01
CA SER A 26 -25.27 5.70 -17.54
C SER A 26 -24.44 5.99 -16.29
N THR A 27 -24.42 5.07 -15.32
CA THR A 27 -23.65 5.22 -14.07
C THR A 27 -22.15 5.24 -14.35
N LYS A 28 -21.65 4.35 -15.22
CA LYS A 28 -20.25 4.34 -15.64
C LYS A 28 -19.84 5.67 -16.27
N ARG A 29 -20.68 6.23 -17.16
CA ARG A 29 -20.44 7.54 -17.77
C ARG A 29 -20.44 8.67 -16.75
N ARG A 30 -21.32 8.65 -15.76
CA ARG A 30 -21.34 9.64 -14.67
C ARG A 30 -20.06 9.59 -13.85
N ALA A 31 -19.56 8.39 -13.54
CA ALA A 31 -18.30 8.23 -12.81
C ALA A 31 -17.13 8.85 -13.59
N GLN A 32 -17.00 8.51 -14.87
CA GLN A 32 -15.98 9.06 -15.76
C GLN A 32 -16.09 10.59 -15.89
N TYR A 33 -17.30 11.11 -16.10
CA TYR A 33 -17.57 12.54 -16.19
C TYR A 33 -17.12 13.31 -14.93
N HIS A 34 -17.48 12.79 -13.75
CA HIS A 34 -17.06 13.43 -12.49
C HIS A 34 -15.56 13.34 -12.25
N TYR A 35 -14.92 12.24 -12.67
CA TYR A 35 -13.48 12.08 -12.58
C TYR A 35 -12.73 13.07 -13.49
N GLU A 36 -13.12 13.16 -14.77
CA GLU A 36 -12.53 14.09 -15.73
C GLU A 36 -12.65 15.55 -15.28
N LEU A 37 -13.84 15.95 -14.80
CA LEU A 37 -14.04 17.29 -14.23
C LEU A 37 -13.19 17.51 -12.99
N ALA A 38 -13.05 16.51 -12.11
CA ALA A 38 -12.19 16.65 -10.93
C ALA A 38 -10.73 16.93 -11.32
N VAL A 39 -10.22 16.25 -12.35
CA VAL A 39 -8.85 16.45 -12.86
C VAL A 39 -8.70 17.86 -13.46
N GLN A 40 -9.69 18.32 -14.24
CA GLN A 40 -9.68 19.67 -14.83
C GLN A 40 -9.75 20.77 -13.76
N GLU A 41 -10.70 20.67 -12.83
CA GLU A 41 -10.87 21.63 -11.72
C GLU A 41 -9.62 21.66 -10.82
N PHE A 42 -9.02 20.49 -10.54
CA PHE A 42 -7.81 20.42 -9.73
C PHE A 42 -6.59 21.01 -10.44
N ARG A 43 -6.44 20.76 -11.74
CA ARG A 43 -5.39 21.39 -12.54
C ARG A 43 -5.52 22.91 -12.52
N GLN A 44 -6.71 23.44 -12.78
CA GLN A 44 -6.98 24.88 -12.74
C GLN A 44 -6.64 25.45 -11.35
N TYR A 45 -7.06 24.76 -10.29
CA TYR A 45 -6.72 25.16 -8.92
C TYR A 45 -5.20 25.27 -8.70
N LEU A 46 -4.44 24.27 -9.16
CA LEU A 46 -2.97 24.28 -9.07
C LEU A 46 -2.33 25.39 -9.94
N GLU A 47 -2.88 25.70 -11.11
CA GLU A 47 -2.38 26.81 -11.95
C GLU A 47 -2.62 28.18 -11.29
N GLU A 48 -3.80 28.36 -10.67
CA GLU A 48 -4.18 29.61 -9.99
C GLU A 48 -3.49 29.81 -8.64
N HIS A 49 -3.25 28.73 -7.89
CA HIS A 49 -2.79 28.79 -6.49
C HIS A 49 -1.40 28.19 -6.26
N GLY A 50 -0.89 27.36 -7.19
CA GLY A 50 0.42 26.73 -7.11
C GLY A 50 1.57 27.66 -7.54
N SER A 51 1.28 28.70 -8.31
CA SER A 51 2.23 29.79 -8.58
C SER A 51 2.13 30.86 -7.49
N ALA A 52 2.50 30.52 -6.25
CA ALA A 52 2.61 31.50 -5.18
C ALA A 52 3.79 32.45 -5.47
N ASN A 53 3.52 33.48 -6.27
CA ASN A 53 4.25 34.73 -6.18
C ASN A 53 4.11 35.19 -4.73
N THR A 54 5.24 35.24 -4.03
CA THR A 54 5.40 35.60 -2.61
C THR A 54 4.95 37.04 -2.36
N GLY A 55 3.63 37.24 -2.32
CA GLY A 55 3.01 38.47 -1.84
C GLY A 55 3.03 38.50 -0.32
N LEU A 56 3.60 39.57 0.24
CA LEU A 56 3.71 39.86 1.66
C LEU A 56 2.42 39.57 2.46
N GLY A 57 2.39 38.45 3.19
CA GLY A 57 1.33 38.15 4.17
C GLY A 57 1.41 36.71 4.70
N LYS A 58 1.90 36.55 5.94
CA LYS A 58 1.99 35.31 6.75
C LYS A 58 1.87 33.97 5.97
N PRO A 59 2.95 33.50 5.33
CA PRO A 59 2.96 32.35 4.41
C PRO A 59 2.61 31.00 5.04
N GLU A 60 2.79 30.81 6.35
CA GLU A 60 2.65 29.48 6.98
C GLU A 60 1.20 28.94 7.01
N ARG A 61 0.19 29.77 7.27
CA ARG A 61 -1.20 29.28 7.46
C ARG A 61 -1.96 29.01 6.15
N VAL A 62 -1.60 29.70 5.07
CA VAL A 62 -2.25 29.54 3.75
C VAL A 62 -1.76 28.27 3.04
N LEU A 63 -0.48 27.92 3.21
CA LEU A 63 0.10 26.70 2.64
C LEU A 63 -0.34 25.44 3.40
N GLU A 64 -0.48 25.51 4.74
CA GLU A 64 -0.99 24.39 5.55
C GLU A 64 -2.43 23.99 5.16
N SER A 65 -3.34 24.96 5.06
CA SER A 65 -4.73 24.69 4.66
C SER A 65 -4.88 24.28 3.19
N GLY A 66 -4.03 24.81 2.29
CA GLY A 66 -3.99 24.38 0.89
C GLY A 66 -3.46 22.95 0.71
N SER A 67 -2.46 22.55 1.51
CA SER A 67 -1.82 21.24 1.38
C SER A 67 -2.74 20.07 1.76
N GLU A 68 -3.57 20.22 2.80
CA GLU A 68 -4.59 19.22 3.14
C GLU A 68 -5.51 18.92 1.97
N MET A 69 -6.01 19.98 1.32
CA MET A 69 -6.92 19.84 0.19
C MET A 69 -6.21 19.21 -1.01
N ILE A 70 -5.00 19.65 -1.33
CA ILE A 70 -4.18 19.09 -2.42
C ILE A 70 -3.96 17.59 -2.22
N PHE A 71 -3.47 17.18 -1.05
CA PHE A 71 -3.22 15.77 -0.75
C PHE A 71 -4.52 14.96 -0.65
N SER A 72 -5.62 15.55 -0.18
CA SER A 72 -6.93 14.90 -0.19
C SER A 72 -7.41 14.60 -1.61
N ILE A 73 -7.29 15.57 -2.53
CA ILE A 73 -7.69 15.38 -3.93
C ILE A 73 -6.79 14.35 -4.62
N MET A 74 -5.46 14.47 -4.46
CA MET A 74 -4.51 13.50 -5.03
C MET A 74 -4.74 12.09 -4.48
N PHE A 75 -4.93 11.94 -3.17
CA PHE A 75 -5.25 10.66 -2.55
C PHE A 75 -6.54 10.05 -3.14
N LEU A 76 -7.59 10.86 -3.31
CA LEU A 76 -8.84 10.38 -3.90
C LEU A 76 -8.68 9.99 -5.37
N MET A 77 -7.88 10.73 -6.17
CA MET A 77 -7.58 10.39 -7.56
C MET A 77 -6.82 9.06 -7.66
N ILE A 78 -5.79 8.89 -6.82
CA ILE A 78 -5.00 7.66 -6.76
C ILE A 78 -5.85 6.49 -6.26
N THR A 79 -6.72 6.72 -5.27
CA THR A 79 -7.69 5.73 -4.78
C THR A 79 -8.66 5.32 -5.88
N TYR A 80 -9.16 6.29 -6.66
CA TYR A 80 -10.03 6.00 -7.80
C TYR A 80 -9.33 5.10 -8.82
N GLU A 81 -8.09 5.44 -9.20
CA GLU A 81 -7.29 4.59 -10.11
C GLU A 81 -6.95 3.22 -9.49
N TRP A 82 -6.72 3.14 -8.18
CA TRP A 82 -6.45 1.88 -7.49
C TRP A 82 -7.60 0.87 -7.62
N TYR A 83 -8.84 1.37 -7.46
CA TYR A 83 -10.06 0.57 -7.37
C TYR A 83 -10.78 0.38 -8.71
N PHE A 84 -10.75 1.38 -9.58
CA PHE A 84 -11.57 1.46 -10.80
C PHE A 84 -10.76 1.83 -12.06
N GLY A 85 -9.48 2.15 -11.88
CA GLY A 85 -8.57 2.52 -12.96
C GLY A 85 -8.30 1.35 -13.89
N HIS A 86 -8.48 1.61 -15.18
CA HIS A 86 -8.24 0.63 -16.25
C HIS A 86 -6.83 0.79 -16.85
N SER A 87 -6.05 1.75 -16.35
CA SER A 87 -4.69 2.01 -16.83
C SER A 87 -3.73 2.30 -15.67
N VAL A 88 -2.73 1.44 -15.52
CA VAL A 88 -1.61 1.66 -14.60
C VAL A 88 -0.86 2.95 -14.92
N LYS A 89 -0.88 3.40 -16.18
CA LYS A 89 -0.29 4.68 -16.59
C LYS A 89 -0.97 5.88 -15.93
N HIS A 90 -2.30 5.87 -15.82
CA HIS A 90 -3.02 6.97 -15.15
C HIS A 90 -2.67 7.02 -13.67
N PHE A 91 -2.60 5.85 -13.03
CA PHE A 91 -2.11 5.74 -11.66
C PHE A 91 -0.71 6.33 -11.53
N GLN A 92 0.24 5.90 -12.38
CA GLN A 92 1.63 6.36 -12.34
C GLN A 92 1.75 7.87 -12.61
N MET A 93 0.90 8.46 -13.46
CA MET A 93 0.88 9.90 -13.71
C MET A 93 0.48 10.69 -12.45
N HIS A 94 -0.50 10.22 -11.67
CA HIS A 94 -0.84 10.87 -10.40
C HIS A 94 0.30 10.76 -9.38
N ILE A 95 0.98 9.62 -9.34
CA ILE A 95 2.17 9.44 -8.50
C ILE A 95 3.29 10.39 -8.93
N GLU A 96 3.51 10.57 -10.23
CA GLU A 96 4.50 11.55 -10.71
C GLU A 96 4.08 12.99 -10.35
N GLY A 97 2.79 13.30 -10.39
CA GLY A 97 2.26 14.57 -9.88
C GLY A 97 2.60 14.82 -8.41
N VAL A 98 2.44 13.79 -7.55
CA VAL A 98 2.84 13.85 -6.14
C VAL A 98 4.36 14.06 -6.02
N ARG A 99 5.17 13.34 -6.79
CA ARG A 99 6.64 13.48 -6.78
C ARG A 99 7.09 14.88 -7.19
N CYS A 100 6.51 15.43 -8.25
CA CYS A 100 6.78 16.79 -8.71
C CYS A 100 6.44 17.81 -7.63
N LEU A 101 5.28 17.68 -7.00
CA LEU A 101 4.87 18.55 -5.89
C LEU A 101 5.86 18.51 -4.73
N LEU A 102 6.26 17.30 -4.30
CA LEU A 102 7.21 17.13 -3.19
C LEU A 102 8.60 17.69 -3.50
N LYS A 103 9.06 17.59 -4.74
CA LYS A 103 10.34 18.16 -5.19
C LYS A 103 10.28 19.69 -5.26
N ALA A 104 9.15 20.24 -5.71
CA ALA A 104 8.97 21.69 -5.85
C ALA A 104 8.71 22.38 -4.50
N HIS A 105 7.98 21.72 -3.61
CA HIS A 105 7.49 22.29 -2.35
C HIS A 105 7.71 21.36 -1.14
N PRO A 106 8.96 20.96 -0.83
CA PRO A 106 9.25 20.13 0.34
C PRO A 106 8.84 20.79 1.66
N GLU A 107 8.80 22.12 1.72
CA GLU A 107 8.42 22.93 2.88
C GLU A 107 6.98 22.72 3.36
N ILE A 108 6.12 22.11 2.55
CA ILE A 108 4.77 21.69 2.95
C ILE A 108 4.83 20.73 4.15
N PHE A 109 5.91 19.95 4.26
CA PHE A 109 6.11 18.97 5.33
C PHE A 109 7.14 19.47 6.32
N ILE A 110 6.75 19.58 7.59
CA ILE A 110 7.61 20.07 8.66
C ILE A 110 7.76 18.97 9.72
N THR A 111 9.00 18.73 10.17
CA THR A 111 9.26 17.84 11.29
C THR A 111 8.84 18.53 12.57
N ARG A 112 7.91 17.93 13.31
CA ARG A 112 7.31 18.49 14.50
C ARG A 112 7.65 17.59 15.69
N LYS A 113 8.08 18.19 16.80
CA LYS A 113 8.36 17.49 18.06
C LYS A 113 7.08 17.21 18.85
N ILE A 114 6.19 16.41 18.24
CA ILE A 114 4.80 16.27 18.68
C ILE A 114 4.71 15.61 20.06
N ALA A 115 5.56 14.61 20.30
CA ALA A 115 5.66 13.95 21.60
C ALA A 115 6.03 14.97 22.70
N ASP A 116 7.02 15.82 22.45
CA ASP A 116 7.47 16.82 23.41
C ASP A 116 6.37 17.87 23.68
N THR A 117 5.63 18.29 22.65
CA THR A 117 4.52 19.24 22.82
C THR A 117 3.37 18.64 23.63
N ILE A 118 2.92 17.42 23.30
CA ILE A 118 1.83 16.75 24.03
C ILE A 118 2.23 16.47 25.48
N LEU A 119 3.45 15.99 25.71
CA LEU A 119 3.97 15.72 27.05
C LEU A 119 4.13 17.01 27.88
N ALA A 120 4.46 18.14 27.25
CA ALA A 120 4.70 19.40 27.95
C ALA A 120 3.42 20.17 28.28
N THR A 121 2.42 20.20 27.40
CA THR A 121 1.26 21.08 27.57
C THR A 121 0.01 20.36 28.04
N GLY A 122 -0.09 19.03 27.87
CA GLY A 122 -1.31 18.25 28.16
C GLY A 122 -2.56 18.76 27.42
N SER A 123 -2.38 19.69 26.48
CA SER A 123 -3.43 20.49 25.85
C SER A 123 -3.30 20.34 24.35
N ARG A 124 -4.41 20.56 23.63
CA ARG A 124 -4.42 20.58 22.16
C ARG A 124 -3.27 21.45 21.66
N PRO A 125 -2.39 20.91 20.82
CA PRO A 125 -1.32 21.72 20.27
C PRO A 125 -2.01 22.72 19.30
N ASP A 126 -1.61 24.00 19.31
CA ASP A 126 -2.28 25.13 18.64
C ASP A 126 -2.90 24.81 17.26
N SER A 127 -3.99 25.49 16.92
CA SER A 127 -4.98 25.22 15.85
C SER A 127 -4.49 25.22 14.37
N GLY A 128 -3.25 24.82 14.10
CA GLY A 128 -2.65 24.64 12.77
C GLY A 128 -1.89 23.32 12.59
N MET A 129 -2.07 22.33 13.48
CA MET A 129 -1.41 21.03 13.36
C MET A 129 -2.26 20.02 12.59
N SER A 130 -1.96 19.87 11.30
CA SER A 130 -2.48 18.78 10.50
C SER A 130 -1.42 17.73 10.19
N PHE A 131 -1.73 16.49 10.53
CA PHE A 131 -0.99 15.30 10.07
C PHE A 131 -1.69 14.60 8.91
N ILE A 132 -2.81 15.16 8.43
CA ILE A 132 -3.57 14.59 7.33
C ILE A 132 -2.70 14.46 6.07
N PRO A 133 -1.92 15.48 5.63
CA PRO A 133 -1.04 15.32 4.48
C PRO A 133 -0.01 14.19 4.65
N SER A 134 0.60 14.07 5.84
CA SER A 134 1.56 13.00 6.15
C SER A 134 0.94 11.61 6.09
N GLN A 135 -0.26 11.46 6.66
CA GLN A 135 -1.02 10.23 6.57
C GLN A 135 -1.35 9.91 5.11
N LEU A 136 -1.98 10.83 4.38
CA LEU A 136 -2.37 10.61 2.99
C LEU A 136 -1.17 10.27 2.09
N LEU A 137 -0.03 10.93 2.28
CA LEU A 137 1.21 10.63 1.57
C LEU A 137 1.72 9.21 1.88
N LEU A 138 1.67 8.78 3.14
CA LEU A 138 2.02 7.40 3.52
C LEU A 138 1.10 6.38 2.84
N TRP A 139 -0.22 6.64 2.81
CA TRP A 139 -1.16 5.75 2.12
C TRP A 139 -0.90 5.72 0.61
N ILE A 140 -0.59 6.85 -0.01
CA ILE A 140 -0.18 6.92 -1.43
C ILE A 140 1.06 6.06 -1.67
N LEU A 141 2.08 6.19 -0.82
CA LEU A 141 3.28 5.37 -0.87
C LEU A 141 2.96 3.87 -0.79
N TYR A 142 2.12 3.46 0.16
CA TYR A 142 1.72 2.06 0.29
C TYR A 142 0.97 1.54 -0.93
N MET A 143 0.11 2.36 -1.54
CA MET A 143 -0.60 1.99 -2.76
C MET A 143 0.35 1.84 -3.95
N GLU A 144 1.34 2.73 -4.11
CA GLU A 144 2.35 2.57 -5.17
C GLU A 144 3.14 1.26 -4.99
N ILE A 145 3.66 1.02 -3.79
CA ILE A 145 4.46 -0.18 -3.49
C ILE A 145 3.64 -1.46 -3.72
N SER A 146 2.39 -1.48 -3.24
CA SER A 146 1.50 -2.62 -3.43
C SER A 146 1.09 -2.82 -4.89
N GLY A 147 1.32 -1.82 -5.75
CA GLY A 147 1.05 -1.89 -7.18
C GLY A 147 2.26 -2.31 -8.01
N HIS A 148 3.42 -2.67 -7.43
CA HIS A 148 4.55 -3.24 -8.17
C HIS A 148 4.15 -4.40 -9.08
N PRO A 149 3.32 -5.37 -8.64
CA PRO A 149 2.93 -6.46 -9.53
C PRO A 149 2.20 -5.97 -10.77
N ARG A 150 1.53 -4.81 -10.70
CA ARG A 150 0.83 -4.15 -11.81
C ARG A 150 1.76 -3.38 -12.75
N GLY A 151 3.05 -3.27 -12.43
CA GLY A 151 4.03 -2.51 -13.20
C GLY A 151 4.23 -1.08 -12.73
N LEU A 152 3.84 -0.71 -11.50
CA LEU A 152 4.26 0.56 -10.92
C LEU A 152 5.76 0.57 -10.61
N THR A 153 6.35 1.76 -10.69
CA THR A 153 7.80 1.95 -10.58
C THR A 153 8.34 1.88 -9.14
N GLY A 154 7.52 2.22 -8.14
CA GLY A 154 7.96 2.30 -6.74
C GLY A 154 8.86 3.50 -6.48
N SER A 155 8.71 4.53 -7.31
CA SER A 155 9.68 5.61 -7.41
C SER A 155 9.43 6.71 -6.36
N LEU A 156 8.23 6.80 -5.78
CA LEU A 156 7.93 7.74 -4.69
C LEU A 156 8.82 7.47 -3.48
N TYR A 157 9.03 6.20 -3.11
CA TYR A 157 9.90 5.84 -1.99
C TYR A 157 11.30 6.45 -2.14
N ASN A 158 11.92 6.28 -3.31
CA ASN A 158 13.24 6.83 -3.57
C ASN A 158 13.22 8.36 -3.48
N THR A 159 12.19 9.01 -4.04
CA THR A 159 12.04 10.48 -3.93
C THR A 159 11.93 10.96 -2.48
N LEU A 160 11.22 10.23 -1.62
CA LEU A 160 11.12 10.56 -0.19
C LEU A 160 12.46 10.45 0.52
N ILE A 161 13.21 9.36 0.29
CA ILE A 161 14.53 9.14 0.90
C ILE A 161 15.58 10.12 0.36
N GLU A 162 15.64 10.31 -0.95
CA GLU A 162 16.58 11.21 -1.63
C GLU A 162 16.36 12.68 -1.26
N SER A 163 15.16 13.06 -0.81
CA SER A 163 14.88 14.42 -0.35
C SER A 163 15.77 14.85 0.83
N GLY A 164 16.27 13.88 1.62
CA GLY A 164 16.98 14.14 2.88
C GLY A 164 16.13 14.85 3.94
N HIS A 165 14.86 15.13 3.66
CA HIS A 165 13.97 15.87 4.53
C HIS A 165 13.34 14.93 5.55
N SER A 166 13.69 15.08 6.84
CA SER A 166 13.20 14.18 7.90
C SER A 166 11.67 14.06 7.96
N ALA A 167 10.93 15.14 7.66
CA ALA A 167 9.46 15.10 7.63
C ALA A 167 8.84 14.25 6.52
N LEU A 168 9.61 13.94 5.48
CA LEU A 168 9.20 13.11 4.35
C LEU A 168 9.66 11.66 4.50
N HIS A 169 10.48 11.36 5.52
CA HIS A 169 10.95 10.01 5.74
C HIS A 169 9.77 9.06 6.02
N PRO A 170 9.68 7.88 5.35
CA PRO A 170 8.56 6.96 5.51
C PRO A 170 8.25 6.59 6.98
N ASP A 171 9.28 6.35 7.80
CA ASP A 171 9.09 6.04 9.23
C ASP A 171 8.48 7.21 10.00
N TYR A 172 8.87 8.44 9.69
CA TYR A 172 8.28 9.63 10.29
C TYR A 172 6.84 9.85 9.82
N LEU A 173 6.55 9.62 8.54
CA LEU A 173 5.18 9.65 8.02
C LEU A 173 4.30 8.59 8.70
N HIS A 174 4.83 7.39 8.96
CA HIS A 174 4.16 6.35 9.74
C HIS A 174 3.86 6.80 11.16
N GLN A 175 4.85 7.40 11.85
CA GLN A 175 4.65 7.96 13.18
C GLN A 175 3.54 9.01 13.20
N CYS A 176 3.55 9.97 12.26
CA CYS A 176 2.51 10.98 12.10
C CYS A 176 1.13 10.35 11.88
N ALA A 177 1.05 9.34 11.00
CA ALA A 177 -0.17 8.60 10.73
C ALA A 177 -0.68 7.79 11.94
N ARG A 178 0.13 7.59 12.98
CA ARG A 178 -0.32 6.95 14.23
C ARG A 178 -0.87 7.89 15.28
N ILE A 179 -0.47 9.16 15.24
CA ILE A 179 -0.87 10.15 16.25
C ILE A 179 -1.90 11.16 15.72
N TRP A 180 -2.13 11.18 14.40
CA TRP A 180 -2.99 12.18 13.75
C TRP A 180 -4.36 12.34 14.39
N GLY A 181 -5.06 11.25 14.73
CA GLY A 181 -6.41 11.30 15.29
C GLY A 181 -6.41 11.99 16.65
N ARG A 182 -5.48 11.61 17.52
CA ARG A 182 -5.27 12.26 18.82
C ARG A 182 -4.93 13.74 18.66
N CYS A 183 -4.12 14.11 17.67
CA CYS A 183 -3.80 15.51 17.39
C CYS A 183 -5.01 16.30 16.84
N LEU A 184 -5.85 15.67 16.02
CA LEU A 184 -7.01 16.31 15.40
C LEU A 184 -8.14 16.56 16.41
N TRP A 185 -8.52 15.51 17.15
CA TRP A 185 -9.65 15.54 18.09
C TRP A 185 -9.23 15.95 19.51
N ALA A 186 -7.95 15.85 19.87
CA ALA A 186 -7.43 16.21 21.19
C ALA A 186 -8.27 15.60 22.33
N GLU A 187 -8.81 16.42 23.23
CA GLU A 187 -9.66 16.00 24.35
C GLU A 187 -10.97 15.32 23.90
N GLU A 188 -11.41 15.56 22.66
CA GLU A 188 -12.60 14.90 22.08
C GLU A 188 -12.27 13.50 21.51
N TYR A 189 -11.00 13.10 21.50
CA TYR A 189 -10.61 11.79 20.98
C TYR A 189 -11.04 10.68 21.95
N PRO A 190 -11.91 9.74 21.56
CA PRO A 190 -12.50 8.80 22.52
C PRO A 190 -11.47 7.84 23.13
N ASP A 191 -11.59 7.57 24.44
CA ASP A 191 -10.73 6.61 25.17
C ASP A 191 -10.67 5.24 24.50
N GLN A 192 -11.79 4.76 23.97
CA GLN A 192 -11.84 3.48 23.26
C GLN A 192 -10.96 3.47 22.00
N GLN A 193 -10.81 4.60 21.31
CA GLN A 193 -9.92 4.75 20.16
C GLN A 193 -8.45 4.85 20.59
N ILE A 194 -8.17 5.47 21.75
CA ILE A 194 -6.83 5.49 22.35
C ILE A 194 -6.35 4.06 22.65
N LEU A 195 -7.21 3.25 23.28
CA LEU A 195 -6.91 1.84 23.56
C LEU A 195 -6.71 1.04 22.27
N ASP A 196 -7.57 1.24 21.27
CA ASP A 196 -7.45 0.56 19.98
C ASP A 196 -6.14 0.92 19.24
N ASP A 197 -5.76 2.19 19.24
CA ASP A 197 -4.48 2.65 18.70
C ASP A 197 -3.31 1.93 19.38
N MET A 198 -3.36 1.79 20.71
CA MET A 198 -2.31 1.12 21.48
C MET A 198 -2.24 -0.38 21.17
N GLU A 199 -3.40 -1.04 21.12
CA GLU A 199 -3.52 -2.48 20.82
C GLU A 199 -2.99 -2.81 19.40
N ASN A 200 -3.27 -1.95 18.42
CA ASN A 200 -2.87 -2.18 17.02
C ASN A 200 -1.47 -1.65 16.68
N HIS A 201 -0.88 -0.78 17.50
CA HIS A 201 0.34 -0.03 17.18
C HIS A 201 1.46 -0.94 16.64
N ARG A 202 1.78 -2.00 17.38
CA ARG A 202 2.90 -2.90 17.08
C ARG A 202 2.68 -3.74 15.82
N ALA A 203 1.44 -4.16 15.58
CA ALA A 203 1.08 -4.87 14.34
C ALA A 203 1.14 -3.94 13.12
N LEU A 204 0.67 -2.69 13.25
CA LEU A 204 0.74 -1.71 12.16
C LEU A 204 2.18 -1.30 11.84
N GLU A 205 3.06 -1.24 12.83
CA GLU A 205 4.49 -1.00 12.63
C GLU A 205 5.16 -2.18 11.90
N LEU A 206 4.84 -3.43 12.26
CA LEU A 206 5.28 -4.60 11.51
C LEU A 206 4.79 -4.58 10.05
N LEU A 207 3.54 -4.16 9.83
CA LEU A 207 2.98 -4.00 8.49
C LEU A 207 3.71 -2.90 7.69
N HIS A 208 4.04 -1.78 8.32
CA HIS A 208 4.86 -0.74 7.71
C HIS A 208 6.19 -1.31 7.21
N HIS A 209 6.92 -2.02 8.07
CA HIS A 209 8.15 -2.68 7.69
C HIS A 209 7.97 -3.69 6.54
N ALA A 210 6.90 -4.49 6.57
CA ALA A 210 6.60 -5.43 5.48
C ALA A 210 6.46 -4.73 4.12
N ILE A 211 5.78 -3.58 4.09
CA ILE A 211 5.61 -2.79 2.87
C ILE A 211 6.95 -2.18 2.42
N ILE A 212 7.75 -1.63 3.34
CA ILE A 212 9.06 -1.08 2.99
C ILE A 212 10.00 -2.16 2.45
N ILE A 213 10.01 -3.35 3.07
CA ILE A 213 10.77 -4.51 2.58
C ILE A 213 10.32 -4.90 1.17
N TRP A 214 9.00 -4.90 0.90
CA TRP A 214 8.48 -5.18 -0.45
C TRP A 214 9.11 -4.23 -1.48
N ASN A 215 9.17 -2.93 -1.17
CA ASN A 215 9.82 -1.98 -2.04
C ASN A 215 11.33 -2.22 -2.20
N LYS A 216 12.04 -2.47 -1.09
CA LYS A 216 13.49 -2.77 -1.15
C LYS A 216 13.79 -3.99 -2.01
N ILE A 217 13.02 -5.07 -1.89
CA ILE A 217 13.15 -6.27 -2.75
C ILE A 217 12.97 -5.87 -4.22
N TRP A 218 11.93 -5.11 -4.53
CA TRP A 218 11.64 -4.70 -5.90
C TRP A 218 12.72 -3.80 -6.50
N GLN A 219 13.14 -2.73 -5.80
CA GLN A 219 14.17 -1.81 -6.29
C GLN A 219 15.53 -2.51 -6.46
N LEU A 220 15.90 -3.39 -5.51
CA LEU A 220 17.12 -4.17 -5.62
C LEU A 220 17.07 -5.13 -6.82
N ALA A 221 15.93 -5.75 -7.10
CA ALA A 221 15.75 -6.64 -8.25
C ALA A 221 15.81 -5.90 -9.61
N LEU A 222 15.41 -4.63 -9.63
CA LEU A 222 15.52 -3.76 -10.80
C LEU A 222 16.93 -3.13 -10.96
N GLY A 223 17.79 -3.23 -9.95
CA GLY A 223 19.09 -2.54 -9.93
C GLY A 223 18.97 -1.03 -9.69
N ASN A 224 17.84 -0.55 -9.18
CA ASN A 224 17.54 0.86 -8.91
C ASN A 224 17.92 1.30 -7.49
N THR A 225 18.69 0.48 -6.75
CA THR A 225 19.12 0.84 -5.39
C THR A 225 20.25 1.86 -5.45
N ASN A 226 20.07 3.00 -4.77
CA ASN A 226 21.13 3.98 -4.56
C ASN A 226 22.11 3.56 -3.45
N GLU A 227 21.72 2.58 -2.64
CA GLU A 227 22.56 2.03 -1.57
C GLU A 227 23.47 0.94 -2.13
N SER A 228 24.72 1.30 -2.45
CA SER A 228 25.74 0.37 -2.96
C SER A 228 26.04 -0.81 -2.02
N SER A 229 25.67 -0.72 -0.73
CA SER A 229 25.84 -1.78 0.27
C SER A 229 24.65 -2.74 0.36
N MET A 230 23.52 -2.45 -0.29
CA MET A 230 22.35 -3.30 -0.23
C MET A 230 22.49 -4.46 -1.22
N THR A 231 22.58 -5.67 -0.68
CA THR A 231 22.63 -6.94 -1.42
C THR A 231 21.46 -7.81 -0.99
N PRO A 232 21.12 -8.87 -1.74
CA PRO A 232 20.08 -9.80 -1.32
C PRO A 232 20.32 -10.36 0.09
N GLU A 233 21.58 -10.62 0.46
CA GLU A 233 21.97 -11.16 1.76
C GLU A 233 21.83 -10.14 2.88
N THR A 234 22.26 -8.89 2.66
CA THR A 234 22.13 -7.83 3.68
C THR A 234 20.66 -7.46 3.90
N LEU A 235 19.86 -7.45 2.83
CA LEU A 235 18.41 -7.28 2.93
C LEU A 235 17.75 -8.46 3.67
N TYR A 236 18.15 -9.70 3.41
CA TYR A 236 17.63 -10.85 4.16
C TYR A 236 17.98 -10.78 5.65
N ALA A 237 19.20 -10.35 5.99
CA ALA A 237 19.59 -10.12 7.37
C ALA A 237 18.75 -9.03 8.04
N GLU A 238 18.41 -7.96 7.33
CA GLU A 238 17.47 -6.93 7.80
C GLU A 238 16.08 -7.51 8.09
N ILE A 239 15.54 -8.33 7.17
CA ILE A 239 14.25 -9.02 7.35
C ILE A 239 14.28 -9.91 8.61
N MET A 240 15.36 -10.67 8.82
CA MET A 240 15.48 -11.52 10.01
C MET A 240 15.58 -10.71 11.31
N ARG A 241 16.29 -9.58 11.31
CA ARG A 241 16.37 -8.68 12.46
C ARG A 241 15.00 -8.10 12.83
N ILE A 242 14.22 -7.68 11.83
CA ILE A 242 12.86 -7.19 12.06
C ILE A 242 11.96 -8.33 12.58
N ARG A 243 12.07 -9.52 11.99
CA ARG A 243 11.33 -10.70 12.47
C ARG A 243 11.61 -11.02 13.94
N GLU A 244 12.85 -10.88 14.38
CA GLU A 244 13.25 -11.05 15.78
C GLU A 244 12.67 -9.95 16.69
N LEU A 245 12.80 -8.68 16.26
CA LEU A 245 12.29 -7.52 17.00
C LEU A 245 10.77 -7.60 17.27
N TYR A 246 10.00 -8.11 16.31
CA TYR A 246 8.55 -8.28 16.41
C TYR A 246 8.12 -9.72 16.72
N SER A 247 9.03 -10.55 17.25
CA SER A 247 8.78 -11.98 17.53
C SER A 247 7.52 -12.23 18.37
N ASP A 248 7.18 -11.30 19.27
CA ASP A 248 5.96 -11.33 20.08
C ASP A 248 4.67 -11.34 19.24
N MET A 249 4.65 -10.64 18.10
CA MET A 249 3.51 -10.66 17.16
C MET A 249 3.35 -12.03 16.49
N PHE A 250 4.45 -12.66 16.07
CA PHE A 250 4.43 -14.01 15.47
C PHE A 250 4.01 -15.07 16.48
N ILE A 251 4.51 -14.99 17.71
CA ILE A 251 4.13 -15.88 18.82
C ILE A 251 2.63 -15.73 19.11
N THR A 252 2.15 -14.49 19.26
CA THR A 252 0.73 -14.20 19.49
C THR A 252 -0.13 -14.73 18.35
N ALA A 253 0.26 -14.50 17.10
CA ALA A 253 -0.47 -15.00 15.93
C ALA A 253 -0.59 -16.53 15.90
N LYS A 254 0.49 -17.22 16.31
CA LYS A 254 0.54 -18.69 16.34
C LYS A 254 -0.36 -19.29 17.42
N PHE A 255 -0.28 -18.78 18.65
CA PHE A 255 -0.93 -19.41 19.81
C PHE A 255 -2.36 -18.94 20.08
N THR A 256 -2.82 -17.87 19.43
CA THR A 256 -4.20 -17.40 19.56
C THR A 256 -5.16 -18.28 18.74
N SER A 257 -6.33 -18.58 19.29
CA SER A 257 -7.36 -19.37 18.64
C SER A 257 -8.15 -18.55 17.62
N SER A 258 -8.65 -19.21 16.57
CA SER A 258 -9.52 -18.57 15.56
C SER A 258 -10.82 -18.02 16.15
N LEU A 259 -11.27 -18.49 17.32
CA LEU A 259 -12.54 -18.11 17.94
C LEU A 259 -12.49 -16.78 18.70
N SER A 260 -11.31 -16.16 18.84
CA SER A 260 -11.22 -14.87 19.52
C SER A 260 -11.77 -13.76 18.63
N ALA A 261 -12.92 -13.19 19.01
CA ALA A 261 -13.56 -12.06 18.33
C ALA A 261 -12.82 -10.72 18.57
N HIS A 262 -11.63 -10.74 19.16
CA HIS A 262 -10.90 -9.53 19.49
C HIS A 262 -10.26 -8.92 18.23
N ARG A 263 -10.76 -7.75 17.83
CA ARG A 263 -10.44 -7.10 16.55
C ARG A 263 -8.95 -6.89 16.31
N ALA A 264 -8.15 -6.59 17.34
CA ALA A 264 -6.71 -6.39 17.19
C ALA A 264 -5.98 -7.62 16.65
N LEU A 265 -6.51 -8.83 16.90
CA LEU A 265 -5.94 -10.07 16.34
C LEU A 265 -6.03 -10.10 14.81
N TYR A 266 -7.07 -9.51 14.21
CA TYR A 266 -7.17 -9.45 12.75
C TYR A 266 -6.05 -8.59 12.15
N THR A 267 -5.69 -7.50 12.82
CA THR A 267 -4.55 -6.65 12.42
C THR A 267 -3.22 -7.39 12.62
N ILE A 268 -3.04 -8.10 13.73
CA ILE A 268 -1.84 -8.92 13.98
C ILE A 268 -1.69 -9.99 12.89
N TYR A 269 -2.75 -10.75 12.61
CA TYR A 269 -2.76 -11.78 11.57
C TYR A 269 -2.43 -11.18 10.20
N PHE A 270 -3.03 -10.03 9.87
CA PHE A 270 -2.75 -9.34 8.62
C PHE A 270 -1.27 -8.93 8.51
N ALA A 271 -0.73 -8.28 9.54
CA ALA A 271 0.66 -7.83 9.55
C ALA A 271 1.65 -9.00 9.45
N VAL A 272 1.42 -10.08 10.20
CA VAL A 272 2.26 -11.29 10.15
C VAL A 272 2.18 -11.95 8.77
N CYS A 273 1.00 -12.10 8.18
CA CYS A 273 0.85 -12.62 6.82
C CYS A 273 1.56 -11.75 5.78
N ALA A 274 1.44 -10.42 5.89
CA ALA A 274 2.10 -9.49 4.97
C ALA A 274 3.63 -9.58 5.08
N PHE A 275 4.15 -9.72 6.30
CA PHE A 275 5.58 -9.83 6.56
C PHE A 275 6.17 -11.18 6.13
N GLU A 276 5.56 -12.31 6.53
CA GLU A 276 6.01 -13.65 6.13
C GLU A 276 5.99 -13.80 4.59
N ALA A 277 5.05 -13.15 3.90
CA ALA A 277 5.02 -13.12 2.44
C ALA A 277 6.27 -12.46 1.83
N GLN A 278 6.89 -11.49 2.51
CA GLN A 278 8.14 -10.87 2.03
C GLN A 278 9.35 -11.81 2.14
N ILE A 279 9.37 -12.71 3.12
CA ILE A 279 10.40 -13.75 3.22
C ILE A 279 10.34 -14.69 2.01
N LEU A 280 9.12 -15.09 1.64
CA LEU A 280 8.88 -15.90 0.44
C LEU A 280 9.21 -15.13 -0.83
N TYR A 281 8.82 -13.85 -0.89
CA TYR A 281 9.05 -13.00 -2.05
C TYR A 281 10.54 -12.77 -2.30
N HIS A 282 11.31 -12.45 -1.25
CA HIS A 282 12.76 -12.31 -1.32
C HIS A 282 13.42 -13.55 -1.96
N ARG A 283 13.06 -14.74 -1.48
CA ARG A 283 13.55 -16.01 -2.05
C ARG A 283 13.18 -16.13 -3.52
N ARG A 284 11.92 -15.88 -3.88
CA ARG A 284 11.43 -16.00 -5.26
C ARG A 284 12.11 -15.07 -6.23
N ILE A 285 12.57 -13.92 -5.76
CA ILE A 285 13.22 -12.93 -6.62
C ILE A 285 14.71 -13.20 -6.76
N PHE A 286 15.42 -13.52 -5.68
CA PHE A 286 16.90 -13.61 -5.71
C PHE A 286 17.45 -15.05 -5.74
N HIS A 287 16.67 -16.03 -5.30
CA HIS A 287 17.13 -17.39 -5.04
C HIS A 287 16.22 -18.46 -5.66
N PHE A 288 15.50 -18.14 -6.74
CA PHE A 288 14.53 -19.07 -7.34
C PHE A 288 15.16 -20.33 -7.95
N LYS A 289 16.44 -20.27 -8.37
CA LYS A 289 17.19 -21.42 -8.89
C LYS A 289 17.99 -22.16 -7.82
N SER A 290 18.10 -21.62 -6.61
CA SER A 290 19.03 -22.10 -5.59
C SER A 290 18.32 -22.65 -4.36
N LEU A 291 18.69 -23.88 -4.00
CA LEU A 291 18.41 -24.63 -2.77
C LEU A 291 16.92 -24.82 -2.39
N PRO A 292 16.58 -25.99 -1.81
CA PRO A 292 15.26 -26.23 -1.24
C PRO A 292 14.95 -25.18 -0.16
N PRO A 293 13.66 -24.88 0.09
CA PRO A 293 13.29 -23.89 1.09
C PRO A 293 13.89 -24.25 2.45
N ASN A 294 14.47 -23.26 3.12
CA ASN A 294 15.00 -23.40 4.47
C ASN A 294 13.87 -23.51 5.51
N ASN A 295 14.21 -23.80 6.77
CA ASN A 295 13.20 -23.96 7.82
C ASN A 295 12.35 -22.70 8.05
N VAL A 296 12.92 -21.51 7.91
CA VAL A 296 12.21 -20.25 8.06
C VAL A 296 11.17 -20.08 6.95
N GLN A 297 11.53 -20.38 5.71
CA GLN A 297 10.64 -20.29 4.55
C GLN A 297 9.51 -21.32 4.62
N ARG A 298 9.80 -22.56 5.03
CA ARG A 298 8.74 -23.56 5.29
C ARG A 298 7.81 -23.13 6.41
N GLN A 299 8.37 -22.55 7.47
CA GLN A 299 7.57 -22.02 8.58
C GLN A 299 6.71 -20.83 8.13
N ALA A 300 7.21 -19.97 7.24
CA ALA A 300 6.48 -18.85 6.67
C ALA A 300 5.25 -19.34 5.89
N VAL A 301 5.40 -20.36 5.01
CA VAL A 301 4.28 -20.97 4.29
C VAL A 301 3.24 -21.54 5.26
N ALA A 302 3.69 -22.32 6.25
CA ALA A 302 2.79 -22.92 7.24
C ALA A 302 2.06 -21.87 8.08
N ASN A 303 2.77 -20.82 8.51
CA ASN A 303 2.19 -19.71 9.28
C ASN A 303 1.14 -18.96 8.46
N ILE A 304 1.44 -18.58 7.21
CA ILE A 304 0.48 -17.86 6.39
C ILE A 304 -0.75 -18.73 6.14
N LEU A 305 -0.60 -20.02 5.81
CA LEU A 305 -1.75 -20.92 5.65
C LEU A 305 -2.62 -20.98 6.91
N ASP A 306 -2.02 -21.23 8.07
CA ASP A 306 -2.74 -21.28 9.36
C ASP A 306 -3.53 -19.99 9.62
N LEU A 307 -2.89 -18.83 9.42
CA LEU A 307 -3.53 -17.53 9.62
C LEU A 307 -4.64 -17.23 8.60
N LEU A 308 -4.45 -17.62 7.34
CA LEU A 308 -5.47 -17.51 6.31
C LEU A 308 -6.70 -18.37 6.65
N TYR A 309 -6.50 -19.61 7.13
CA TYR A 309 -7.59 -20.46 7.60
C TYR A 309 -8.29 -19.88 8.84
N LYS A 310 -7.53 -19.40 9.83
CA LYS A 310 -8.08 -18.72 11.01
C LYS A 310 -8.97 -17.55 10.60
N GLN A 311 -8.49 -16.65 9.75
CA GLN A 311 -9.28 -15.51 9.30
C GLN A 311 -10.49 -15.92 8.47
N TYR A 312 -10.35 -16.87 7.54
CA TYR A 312 -11.45 -17.34 6.71
C TYR A 312 -12.56 -17.97 7.55
N SER A 313 -12.20 -18.71 8.59
CA SER A 313 -13.16 -19.36 9.50
C SER A 313 -14.01 -18.38 10.30
N VAL A 314 -13.50 -17.17 10.53
CA VAL A 314 -14.19 -16.10 11.24
C VAL A 314 -15.03 -15.26 10.29
N GLU A 315 -14.38 -14.67 9.28
CA GLU A 315 -15.03 -13.83 8.29
C GLU A 315 -14.26 -13.91 6.95
N PRO A 316 -14.81 -14.59 5.92
CA PRO A 316 -14.15 -14.73 4.61
C PRO A 316 -13.73 -13.41 3.95
N LYS A 317 -14.42 -12.31 4.26
CA LYS A 317 -14.10 -10.97 3.72
C LYS A 317 -12.75 -10.43 4.19
N LEU A 318 -12.20 -10.94 5.29
CA LEU A 318 -10.89 -10.48 5.79
C LEU A 318 -9.76 -10.80 4.81
N LEU A 319 -9.90 -11.86 4.01
CA LEU A 319 -8.90 -12.29 3.01
C LEU A 319 -8.73 -11.27 1.88
N GLN A 320 -9.69 -10.37 1.68
CA GLN A 320 -9.64 -9.31 0.67
C GLN A 320 -8.44 -8.35 0.87
N ARG A 321 -7.88 -8.30 2.08
CA ARG A 321 -6.72 -7.48 2.43
C ARG A 321 -5.38 -8.17 2.14
N MET A 322 -5.38 -9.46 1.83
CA MET A 322 -4.17 -10.30 1.74
C MET A 322 -3.98 -11.02 0.39
N PRO A 323 -4.38 -10.45 -0.76
CA PRO A 323 -4.28 -11.17 -2.03
C PRO A 323 -2.81 -11.52 -2.36
N TRP A 324 -1.86 -10.66 -1.99
CA TRP A 324 -0.44 -10.93 -2.16
C TRP A 324 0.05 -12.11 -1.31
N SER A 325 -0.29 -12.16 -0.02
CA SER A 325 0.09 -13.27 0.86
C SER A 325 -0.52 -14.60 0.40
N ILE A 326 -1.76 -14.60 -0.08
CA ILE A 326 -2.42 -15.79 -0.63
C ILE A 326 -1.69 -16.25 -1.90
N PHE A 327 -1.34 -15.32 -2.80
CA PHE A 327 -0.57 -15.62 -4.01
C PHE A 327 0.80 -16.22 -3.68
N MET A 328 1.53 -15.64 -2.74
CA MET A 328 2.86 -16.14 -2.34
C MET A 328 2.79 -17.56 -1.79
N VAL A 329 1.78 -17.90 -0.99
CA VAL A 329 1.58 -19.26 -0.52
C VAL A 329 1.16 -20.21 -1.63
N MET A 330 0.28 -19.78 -2.55
CA MET A 330 -0.17 -20.59 -3.68
C MET A 330 1.03 -21.10 -4.51
N ILE A 331 2.01 -20.23 -4.76
CA ILE A 331 3.18 -20.59 -5.58
C ILE A 331 4.27 -21.33 -4.79
N GLU A 332 4.28 -21.25 -3.46
CA GLU A 332 5.31 -21.85 -2.59
C GLU A 332 4.89 -23.18 -1.95
N THR A 333 3.59 -23.42 -1.75
CA THR A 333 3.13 -24.68 -1.16
C THR A 333 3.36 -25.84 -2.12
N GLU A 334 3.90 -26.94 -1.59
CA GLU A 334 4.05 -28.19 -2.33
C GLU A 334 2.75 -29.01 -2.33
N ASP A 335 1.90 -28.81 -1.31
CA ASP A 335 0.62 -29.49 -1.14
C ASP A 335 -0.43 -29.00 -2.17
N PRO A 336 -0.91 -29.86 -3.08
CA PRO A 336 -1.94 -29.52 -4.06
C PRO A 336 -3.24 -29.02 -3.43
N ILE A 337 -3.65 -29.55 -2.27
CA ILE A 337 -4.90 -29.17 -1.61
C ILE A 337 -4.83 -27.72 -1.14
N HIS A 338 -3.72 -27.33 -0.52
CA HIS A 338 -3.49 -25.96 -0.08
C HIS A 338 -3.33 -25.01 -1.27
N ARG A 339 -2.70 -25.46 -2.36
CA ARG A 339 -2.57 -24.69 -3.60
C ARG A 339 -3.93 -24.37 -4.22
N ASP A 340 -4.76 -25.39 -4.43
CA ASP A 340 -6.09 -25.27 -5.01
C ASP A 340 -7.00 -24.41 -4.13
N TRP A 341 -6.89 -24.56 -2.81
CA TRP A 341 -7.61 -23.72 -1.86
C TRP A 341 -7.21 -22.25 -1.99
N ALA A 342 -5.91 -21.93 -2.02
CA ALA A 342 -5.42 -20.56 -2.16
C ALA A 342 -5.83 -19.94 -3.51
N GLU A 343 -5.73 -20.70 -4.60
CA GLU A 343 -6.18 -20.28 -5.92
C GLU A 343 -7.68 -19.93 -5.93
N GLN A 344 -8.51 -20.77 -5.30
CA GLN A 344 -9.94 -20.52 -5.19
C GLN A 344 -10.24 -19.22 -4.42
N ARG A 345 -9.52 -18.96 -3.32
CA ARG A 345 -9.68 -17.71 -2.54
C ARG A 345 -9.29 -16.48 -3.36
N LEU A 346 -8.23 -16.55 -4.17
CA LEU A 346 -7.85 -15.47 -5.08
C LEU A 346 -8.94 -15.20 -6.13
N ARG A 347 -9.54 -16.26 -6.69
CA ARG A 347 -10.63 -16.16 -7.66
C ARG A 347 -11.89 -15.50 -7.07
N GLU A 348 -12.17 -15.71 -5.78
CA GLU A 348 -13.30 -15.09 -5.08
C GLU A 348 -13.14 -13.57 -4.92
N VAL A 349 -11.93 -13.08 -4.68
CA VAL A 349 -11.67 -11.66 -4.42
C VAL A 349 -11.38 -10.83 -5.69
N ARG A 350 -11.25 -11.48 -6.85
CA ARG A 350 -10.82 -10.87 -8.12
C ARG A 350 -11.64 -9.67 -8.58
N HIS A 351 -12.94 -9.66 -8.29
CA HIS A 351 -13.89 -8.64 -8.77
C HIS A 351 -14.01 -7.42 -7.84
N LEU A 352 -13.39 -7.47 -6.67
CA LEU A 352 -13.59 -6.44 -5.64
C LEU A 352 -12.82 -5.16 -5.95
N HIS A 353 -11.64 -5.27 -6.54
CA HIS A 353 -10.86 -4.13 -7.02
C HIS A 353 -9.90 -4.55 -8.12
N GLU A 354 -9.54 -3.62 -9.00
CA GLU A 354 -8.64 -3.86 -10.15
C GLU A 354 -7.30 -4.49 -9.75
N GLY A 355 -6.81 -4.22 -8.53
CA GLY A 355 -5.65 -4.92 -7.99
C GLY A 355 -5.78 -6.42 -7.81
N ASN A 356 -6.95 -6.90 -7.40
CA ASN A 356 -7.17 -8.33 -7.26
C ASN A 356 -7.32 -8.98 -8.62
N ALA A 357 -7.91 -8.28 -9.59
CA ALA A 357 -7.95 -8.73 -10.97
C ALA A 357 -6.52 -8.91 -11.51
N HIS A 358 -5.62 -7.97 -11.22
CA HIS A 358 -4.21 -8.07 -11.60
C HIS A 358 -3.49 -9.26 -10.94
N ILE A 359 -3.67 -9.45 -9.62
CA ILE A 359 -3.09 -10.62 -8.94
C ILE A 359 -3.64 -11.93 -9.53
N ASN A 360 -4.92 -11.97 -9.94
CA ASN A 360 -5.47 -13.13 -10.64
C ASN A 360 -4.86 -13.33 -12.03
N ALA A 361 -4.56 -12.25 -12.78
CA ALA A 361 -3.84 -12.37 -14.04
C ALA A 361 -2.42 -12.93 -13.83
N LEU A 362 -1.76 -12.58 -12.72
CA LEU A 362 -0.47 -13.17 -12.34
C LEU A 362 -0.58 -14.65 -11.97
N VAL A 363 -1.67 -15.06 -11.31
CA VAL A 363 -1.98 -16.49 -11.07
C VAL A 363 -2.06 -17.23 -12.40
N ASP A 364 -2.83 -16.73 -13.35
CA ASP A 364 -3.01 -17.36 -14.65
C ASP A 364 -1.67 -17.47 -15.40
N ALA A 365 -0.88 -16.38 -15.43
CA ALA A 365 0.44 -16.36 -16.07
C ALA A 365 1.43 -17.34 -15.40
N PHE A 366 1.42 -17.42 -14.07
CA PHE A 366 2.27 -18.34 -13.32
C PHE A 366 1.89 -19.80 -13.59
N VAL A 367 0.59 -20.14 -13.52
CA VAL A 367 0.08 -21.49 -13.77
C VAL A 367 0.36 -21.92 -15.20
N GLU A 368 0.18 -21.04 -16.18
CA GLU A 368 0.52 -21.31 -17.57
C GLU A 368 2.01 -21.62 -17.73
N ARG A 369 2.89 -20.80 -17.15
CA ARG A 369 4.35 -21.01 -17.21
C ARG A 369 4.76 -22.31 -16.53
N GLN A 370 4.18 -22.63 -15.38
CA GLN A 370 4.46 -23.88 -14.65
C GLN A 370 4.02 -25.12 -15.43
N ARG A 371 2.93 -25.03 -16.21
CA ARG A 371 2.47 -26.11 -17.11
C ARG A 371 3.39 -26.30 -18.30
N MET A 372 3.97 -25.22 -18.84
CA MET A 372 4.91 -25.29 -19.97
C MET A 372 6.26 -25.90 -19.58
N CYS A 373 6.69 -25.71 -18.33
CA CYS A 373 7.96 -26.23 -17.80
C CYS A 373 7.72 -27.06 -16.53
N PRO A 374 7.15 -28.28 -16.63
CA PRO A 374 6.89 -29.12 -15.47
C PRO A 374 8.19 -29.50 -14.75
N GLY A 375 8.25 -29.28 -13.44
CA GLY A 375 9.42 -29.61 -12.62
C GLY A 375 10.47 -28.51 -12.52
N GLU A 376 10.37 -27.44 -13.31
CA GLU A 376 11.18 -26.23 -13.13
C GLU A 376 10.44 -25.19 -12.30
N MET A 377 11.19 -24.50 -11.43
CA MET A 377 10.65 -23.40 -10.64
C MET A 377 10.51 -22.17 -11.53
N VAL A 378 9.29 -21.67 -11.65
CA VAL A 378 8.96 -20.47 -12.45
C VAL A 378 9.68 -19.23 -11.89
N ASP A 379 10.35 -18.50 -12.79
CA ASP A 379 10.95 -17.20 -12.50
C ASP A 379 9.85 -16.14 -12.33
N LEU A 380 9.57 -15.78 -11.07
CA LEU A 380 8.56 -14.78 -10.76
C LEU A 380 8.99 -13.39 -11.24
N LEU A 381 10.29 -13.06 -11.19
CA LEU A 381 10.79 -11.76 -11.62
C LEU A 381 10.58 -11.57 -13.13
N GLU A 382 10.79 -12.61 -13.93
CA GLU A 382 10.50 -12.59 -15.38
C GLU A 382 9.03 -12.20 -15.65
N ILE A 383 8.09 -12.83 -14.93
CA ILE A 383 6.65 -12.54 -15.07
C ILE A 383 6.33 -11.10 -14.67
N LEU A 384 6.81 -10.66 -13.51
CA LEU A 384 6.57 -9.30 -13.01
C LEU A 384 7.21 -8.23 -13.91
N GLN A 385 8.41 -8.47 -14.42
CA GLN A 385 9.09 -7.55 -15.34
C GLN A 385 8.40 -7.47 -16.70
N LYS A 386 7.79 -8.55 -17.19
CA LYS A 386 7.02 -8.50 -18.44
C LYS A 386 5.85 -7.55 -18.33
N GLU A 387 5.16 -7.57 -17.19
CA GLU A 387 4.10 -6.62 -16.89
C GLU A 387 4.67 -5.20 -16.77
N TYR A 388 5.76 -4.99 -16.05
CA TYR A 388 6.46 -3.71 -15.99
C TYR A 388 6.87 -3.15 -17.38
N ARG A 389 7.52 -3.96 -18.22
CA ARG A 389 8.04 -3.56 -19.55
C ARG A 389 6.97 -3.36 -20.61
N ARG A 390 5.84 -4.09 -20.51
CA ARG A 390 4.66 -3.83 -21.37
C ARG A 390 4.23 -2.37 -21.33
N PHE A 391 4.54 -1.67 -20.23
CA PHE A 391 4.18 -0.27 -20.05
C PHE A 391 5.33 0.70 -20.33
N ASP A 392 6.59 0.34 -20.02
CA ASP A 392 7.76 1.18 -20.29
C ASP A 392 8.08 1.32 -21.80
N GLY A 393 7.73 0.31 -22.61
CA GLY A 393 7.98 0.26 -24.06
C GLY A 393 7.12 1.19 -24.94
N MET A 394 6.14 1.93 -24.39
CA MET A 394 5.34 2.93 -25.12
C MET A 394 5.73 4.37 -24.77
N GLY A 395 7.03 4.65 -24.83
CA GLY A 395 7.67 5.96 -24.98
C GLY A 395 6.88 7.18 -24.51
N VAL A 396 7.21 7.67 -23.31
CA VAL A 396 6.88 9.04 -22.90
C VAL A 396 7.72 10.00 -23.74
N ARG A 397 7.13 10.58 -24.80
CA ARG A 397 7.50 11.92 -25.23
C ARG A 397 6.74 12.89 -24.33
N VAL A 398 7.44 13.40 -23.31
CA VAL A 398 6.97 14.52 -22.49
C VAL A 398 6.86 15.75 -23.40
N PHE A 399 5.73 16.43 -23.37
CA PHE A 399 5.62 17.83 -23.78
C PHE A 399 5.70 18.70 -22.53
#